data_AF-A0A8T4SGH5-F1
#
_entry.id   AF-A0A8T4SGH5-F1
#
_cell.length_a   1.000
_cell.length_b   1.000
_cell.length_c   1.000
_cell.angle_alpha   90.00
_cell.angle_beta   90.00
_cell.angle_gamma   90.00
#
_symmetry.space_group_name_H-M   'P 1'
#
loop_
_entity.id
_entity.type
_entity.pdbx_description
1 polymer ?
#
loop_
_entity_poly.entity_id
_entity_poly.type
_entity_poly.pdbx_seq_one_letter_code
_entity_poly.pdbx_strand_id
1 'polypeptide(L)'
;MLTLQFIPFTEIESLSSDERIEKLLSIVRENKIALVEGTLHKEESAALIKKTMENINQEFRGIEFAVIYPEQNDDAMFKRLRLKLINVLLGNRRGLTIIGPASVVKEIKQDPHKIDLYTTSHEQKSRKVLKQKHNSSSKR
;
A
#
# COMPACT_ATOMS: atom_id res chain seq x y z
N MET A 1 16.79 -1.69 4.50
CA MET A 1 16.39 -2.91 3.77
C MET A 1 14.96 -2.71 3.30
N LEU A 2 14.63 -3.13 2.07
CA LEU A 2 13.25 -3.08 1.58
C LEU A 2 12.56 -4.39 1.97
N THR A 3 11.42 -4.33 2.66
CA THR A 3 10.69 -5.50 3.14
C THR A 3 9.27 -5.47 2.61
N LEU A 4 8.87 -6.55 1.93
CA LEU A 4 7.49 -6.78 1.51
C LEU A 4 6.93 -7.92 2.36
N GLN A 5 5.78 -7.68 2.98
CA GLN A 5 5.08 -8.66 3.80
C GLN A 5 3.78 -9.04 3.10
N PHE A 6 3.71 -10.29 2.65
CA PHE A 6 2.49 -10.86 2.07
C PHE A 6 1.51 -11.27 3.19
N ILE A 7 0.23 -10.96 2.99
CA ILE A 7 -0.86 -11.21 3.93
C ILE A 7 -1.95 -11.96 3.16
N PRO A 8 -2.10 -13.28 3.41
CA PRO A 8 -3.16 -14.07 2.80
C PRO A 8 -4.54 -13.59 3.22
N PHE A 9 -5.54 -13.74 2.35
CA PHE A 9 -6.90 -13.28 2.64
C PHE A 9 -7.47 -13.96 3.88
N THR A 10 -7.15 -15.24 4.09
CA THR A 10 -7.60 -16.03 5.24
C THR A 10 -7.14 -15.48 6.58
N GLU A 11 -6.03 -14.73 6.62
CA GLU A 11 -5.51 -14.13 7.87
C GLU A 11 -6.32 -12.89 8.27
N ILE A 12 -6.93 -12.21 7.31
CA ILE A 12 -7.70 -10.98 7.55
C ILE A 12 -9.21 -11.21 7.50
N GLU A 13 -9.68 -12.27 6.84
CA GLU A 13 -11.10 -12.58 6.66
C GLU A 13 -11.85 -12.69 7.99
N SER A 14 -11.24 -13.32 9.00
CA SER A 14 -11.86 -13.50 10.32
C SER A 14 -11.82 -12.26 11.20
N LEU A 15 -11.06 -11.22 10.81
CA LEU A 15 -10.92 -9.99 11.59
C LEU A 15 -12.10 -9.06 11.32
N SER A 16 -12.56 -8.39 12.37
CA SER A 16 -13.42 -7.22 12.22
C SER A 16 -12.71 -6.12 11.44
N SER A 17 -13.47 -5.18 10.88
CA SER A 17 -12.90 -4.06 10.12
C SER A 17 -11.88 -3.25 10.92
N ASP A 18 -12.13 -3.00 12.21
CA ASP A 18 -11.19 -2.27 13.05
C ASP A 18 -9.89 -3.06 13.30
N GLU A 19 -10.00 -4.35 13.63
CA GLU A 19 -8.82 -5.22 13.84
C GLU A 19 -7.98 -5.34 12.57
N ARG A 20 -8.63 -5.46 11.41
CA ARG A 20 -7.97 -5.51 10.11
C ARG A 20 -7.20 -4.22 9.85
N ILE A 21 -7.80 -3.06 10.11
CA ILE A 21 -7.14 -1.77 9.93
C ILE A 21 -5.95 -1.64 10.89
N GLU A 22 -6.11 -1.98 12.18
CA GLU A 22 -5.01 -1.89 13.14
C GLU A 22 -3.85 -2.82 12.78
N LYS A 23 -4.14 -4.04 12.32
CA LYS A 23 -3.14 -4.98 11.82
C LYS A 23 -2.36 -4.43 10.62
N LEU A 24 -3.04 -3.80 9.66
CA LEU A 24 -2.37 -3.22 8.51
C LEU A 24 -1.52 -2.01 8.90
N LEU A 25 -2.03 -1.16 9.79
CA LEU A 25 -1.31 -0.01 10.31
C LEU A 25 -0.06 -0.42 11.11
N SER A 26 -0.10 -1.48 11.90
CA SER A 26 1.08 -1.96 12.64
C SER A 26 2.20 -2.41 11.70
N ILE A 27 1.87 -3.13 10.63
CA ILE A 27 2.83 -3.60 9.63
C ILE A 27 3.52 -2.43 8.93
N VAL A 28 2.76 -1.43 8.47
CA VAL A 28 3.35 -0.28 7.75
C VAL A 28 4.16 0.63 8.67
N ARG A 29 3.80 0.74 9.96
CA ARG A 29 4.60 1.47 10.96
C ARG A 29 5.99 0.86 11.16
N GLU A 30 6.15 -0.44 10.93
CA GLU A 30 7.44 -1.14 10.96
C GLU A 30 8.28 -0.94 9.67
N ASN A 31 7.95 0.06 8.84
CA ASN A 31 8.58 0.32 7.55
C ASN A 31 8.48 -0.84 6.54
N LYS A 32 7.43 -1.68 6.65
CA LYS A 32 7.17 -2.79 5.73
C LYS A 32 6.08 -2.41 4.73
N ILE A 33 6.19 -2.91 3.50
CA ILE A 33 5.12 -2.81 2.50
C ILE A 33 4.22 -4.04 2.65
N ALA A 34 2.95 -3.84 2.98
CA ALA A 34 1.95 -4.89 3.07
C ALA A 34 1.39 -5.21 1.67
N LEU A 35 1.45 -6.48 1.29
CA LEU A 35 0.82 -7.05 0.09
C LEU A 35 -0.34 -7.93 0.54
N VAL A 36 -1.55 -7.41 0.47
CA VAL A 36 -2.76 -8.06 0.98
C VAL A 36 -3.50 -8.73 -0.17
N GLU A 37 -3.73 -10.03 -0.05
CA GLU A 37 -4.61 -10.76 -0.96
C GLU A 37 -6.08 -10.31 -0.74
N GLY A 38 -6.76 -9.99 -1.83
CA GLY A 38 -8.09 -9.38 -1.81
C GLY A 38 -8.07 -7.86 -1.64
N THR A 39 -9.25 -7.31 -1.39
CA THR A 39 -9.47 -5.87 -1.25
C THR A 39 -10.08 -5.51 0.10
N LEU A 40 -9.80 -4.30 0.57
CA LEU A 40 -10.58 -3.71 1.64
C LEU A 40 -11.93 -3.23 1.11
N HIS A 41 -12.95 -3.25 1.95
CA HIS A 41 -14.20 -2.55 1.66
C HIS A 41 -13.91 -1.05 1.51
N LYS A 42 -14.80 -0.32 0.82
CA LYS A 42 -14.59 1.13 0.60
C LYS A 42 -14.55 1.89 1.91
N GLU A 43 -15.39 1.47 2.86
CA GLU A 43 -15.52 2.01 4.20
C GLU A 43 -14.24 1.74 5.01
N GLU A 44 -13.69 0.53 4.90
CA GLU A 44 -12.42 0.14 5.53
C GLU A 44 -11.24 0.92 4.96
N SER A 45 -11.21 1.12 3.64
CA SER A 45 -10.17 1.90 2.96
C SER A 45 -10.20 3.35 3.43
N ALA A 46 -11.39 3.95 3.51
CA ALA A 46 -11.57 5.30 4.02
C ALA A 46 -11.16 5.41 5.50
N ALA A 47 -11.55 4.43 6.32
CA ALA A 47 -11.18 4.39 7.74
C ALA A 47 -9.67 4.20 7.94
N LEU A 48 -9.00 3.37 7.13
CA LEU A 48 -7.55 3.21 7.13
C LEU A 48 -6.84 4.53 6.82
N ILE A 49 -7.28 5.24 5.79
CA ILE A 49 -6.72 6.55 5.42
C ILE A 49 -6.94 7.56 6.55
N LYS A 50 -8.16 7.60 7.11
CA LYS A 50 -8.50 8.49 8.22
C LYS A 50 -7.64 8.21 9.45
N LYS A 51 -7.58 6.97 9.92
CA LYS A 51 -6.75 6.57 11.07
C LYS A 51 -5.27 6.84 10.80
N THR A 52 -4.80 6.66 9.57
CA THR A 52 -3.44 7.04 9.18
C THR A 52 -3.20 8.51 9.46
N MET A 53 -4.06 9.41 8.95
CA MET A 53 -3.93 10.86 9.13
C MET A 53 -3.94 11.27 10.60
N GLU A 54 -4.78 10.63 11.42
CA GLU A 54 -4.85 10.87 12.87
C GLU A 54 -3.57 10.45 13.62
N ASN A 55 -2.78 9.53 13.05
CA ASN A 55 -1.59 8.95 13.66
C ASN A 55 -0.27 9.44 13.06
N ILE A 56 -0.29 10.41 12.13
CA ILE A 56 0.93 10.95 11.52
C ILE A 56 1.82 11.61 12.58
N ASN A 57 3.10 11.29 12.55
CA ASN A 57 4.14 11.90 13.38
C ASN A 57 5.48 11.98 12.62
N GLN A 58 6.58 12.31 13.31
CA GLN A 58 7.89 12.45 12.67
C GLN A 58 8.43 11.15 12.06
N GLU A 59 8.08 10.01 12.66
CA GLU A 59 8.51 8.67 12.26
C GLU A 59 7.56 8.06 11.23
N PHE A 60 6.25 8.20 11.43
CA PHE A 60 5.20 7.71 10.54
C PHE A 60 4.51 8.85 9.80
N ARG A 61 4.87 9.03 8.53
CA ARG A 61 4.42 10.20 7.73
C ARG A 61 3.16 9.98 6.92
N GLY A 62 2.59 8.78 6.97
CA GLY A 62 1.43 8.38 6.18
C GLY A 62 1.68 7.10 5.38
N ILE A 63 0.74 6.78 4.48
CA ILE A 63 0.77 5.59 3.64
C ILE A 63 0.55 5.95 2.16
N GLU A 64 1.09 5.11 1.29
CA GLU A 64 0.71 4.97 -0.11
C GLU A 64 -0.18 3.72 -0.24
N PHE A 65 -1.25 3.82 -1.04
CA PHE A 65 -2.29 2.80 -1.13
C PHE A 65 -2.70 2.57 -2.60
N ALA A 66 -2.74 1.31 -3.04
CA ALA A 66 -3.21 0.94 -4.37
C ALA A 66 -3.89 -0.43 -4.36
N VAL A 67 -4.80 -0.67 -5.33
CA VAL A 67 -5.53 -1.93 -5.47
C VAL A 67 -5.50 -2.39 -6.93
N ILE A 68 -5.02 -3.60 -7.19
CA ILE A 68 -5.07 -4.23 -8.53
C ILE A 68 -6.19 -5.26 -8.56
N TYR A 69 -6.89 -5.33 -9.69
CA TYR A 69 -7.79 -6.44 -10.01
C TYR A 69 -7.17 -7.30 -11.12
N PRO A 70 -6.79 -8.56 -10.86
CA PRO A 70 -6.07 -9.41 -11.82
C PRO A 70 -6.88 -9.89 -13.06
N GLU A 71 -7.98 -9.22 -13.44
CA GLU A 71 -8.77 -9.58 -14.63
C GLU A 71 -9.29 -8.34 -15.39
N GLN A 72 -8.63 -7.99 -16.50
CA GLN A 72 -9.25 -7.23 -17.58
C GLN A 72 -8.69 -7.70 -18.93
N ASN A 73 -9.26 -8.77 -19.48
CA ASN A 73 -9.45 -8.92 -20.92
C ASN A 73 -10.71 -9.77 -21.20
N ASP A 74 -11.33 -9.46 -22.33
CA ASP A 74 -12.38 -10.13 -23.11
C ASP A 74 -13.87 -10.07 -22.65
N ASP A 75 -14.67 -9.52 -23.59
CA ASP A 75 -16.12 -9.37 -23.75
C ASP A 75 -16.97 -8.45 -22.84
N ALA A 76 -17.30 -7.27 -23.35
CA ALA A 76 -17.93 -6.15 -22.66
C ALA A 76 -19.41 -6.34 -22.23
N MET A 77 -20.17 -7.29 -22.80
CA MET A 77 -21.60 -7.47 -22.50
C MET A 77 -21.90 -8.61 -21.51
N PHE A 78 -21.41 -9.83 -21.75
CA PHE A 78 -21.63 -10.97 -20.85
C PHE A 78 -20.96 -10.81 -19.50
N LYS A 79 -19.86 -10.05 -19.46
CA LYS A 79 -19.06 -9.79 -18.26
C LYS A 79 -19.76 -8.87 -17.26
N ARG A 80 -20.60 -7.91 -17.68
CA ARG A 80 -21.31 -7.03 -16.72
C ARG A 80 -22.32 -7.80 -15.85
N LEU A 81 -22.96 -8.83 -16.41
CA LEU A 81 -23.89 -9.68 -15.67
C LEU A 81 -23.14 -10.66 -14.76
N ARG A 82 -22.09 -11.32 -15.28
CA ARG A 82 -21.21 -12.19 -14.47
C ARG A 82 -20.48 -11.44 -13.36
N LEU A 83 -19.92 -10.26 -13.62
CA LEU A 83 -19.24 -9.45 -12.60
C LEU A 83 -20.20 -9.03 -11.48
N LYS A 84 -21.46 -8.71 -11.78
CA LYS A 84 -22.46 -8.44 -10.73
C LYS A 84 -22.74 -9.68 -9.88
N LEU A 85 -22.94 -10.83 -10.51
CA LEU A 85 -23.17 -12.10 -9.80
C LEU A 85 -21.94 -12.53 -8.99
N ILE A 86 -20.75 -12.37 -9.55
CA ILE A 86 -19.52 -12.79 -8.89
C ILE A 86 -19.07 -11.78 -7.83
N ASN A 87 -19.34 -10.48 -7.97
CA ASN A 87 -19.12 -9.53 -6.88
C ASN A 87 -20.05 -9.80 -5.69
N VAL A 88 -21.25 -10.35 -5.94
CA VAL A 88 -22.16 -10.81 -4.88
C VAL A 88 -21.66 -12.12 -4.24
N LEU A 89 -21.02 -13.02 -5.00
CA LEU A 89 -20.54 -14.34 -4.53
C LEU A 89 -19.13 -14.34 -3.92
N LEU A 90 -18.17 -13.63 -4.52
CA LEU A 90 -16.76 -13.58 -4.13
C LEU A 90 -16.38 -12.28 -3.42
N GLY A 91 -17.24 -11.25 -3.46
CA GLY A 91 -17.03 -9.98 -2.74
C GLY A 91 -15.63 -9.41 -2.92
N ASN A 92 -14.95 -9.21 -1.79
CA ASN A 92 -13.62 -8.61 -1.68
C ASN A 92 -12.46 -9.59 -1.90
N ARG A 93 -12.72 -10.87 -2.22
CA ARG A 93 -11.66 -11.87 -2.44
C ARG A 93 -10.89 -11.68 -3.75
N ARG A 94 -11.34 -10.75 -4.60
CA ARG A 94 -10.73 -10.48 -5.90
C ARG A 94 -9.90 -9.22 -5.85
N GLY A 95 -8.59 -9.38 -5.89
CA GLY A 95 -7.66 -8.27 -6.03
C GLY A 95 -6.38 -8.48 -5.24
N LEU A 96 -5.48 -7.52 -5.37
CA LEU A 96 -4.28 -7.38 -4.56
C LEU A 96 -4.24 -5.94 -4.06
N THR A 97 -4.28 -5.77 -2.75
CA THR A 97 -4.12 -4.45 -2.11
C THR A 97 -2.68 -4.26 -1.68
N ILE A 98 -2.11 -3.11 -1.98
CA ILE A 98 -0.74 -2.74 -1.64
C ILE A 98 -0.81 -1.52 -0.74
N ILE A 99 -0.16 -1.62 0.42
CA ILE A 99 -0.11 -0.55 1.41
C ILE A 99 1.33 -0.39 1.87
N GLY A 100 1.91 0.77 1.62
CA GLY A 100 3.29 1.06 1.97
C GLY A 100 3.41 2.33 2.80
N PRO A 101 4.39 2.44 3.71
CA PRO A 101 4.62 3.68 4.44
C PRO A 101 5.28 4.71 3.52
N ALA A 102 4.85 5.97 3.62
CA ALA A 102 5.37 7.07 2.81
C ALA A 102 6.87 7.38 3.05
N SER A 103 7.45 6.83 4.11
CA SER A 103 8.90 6.85 4.38
C SER A 103 9.69 5.98 3.39
N VAL A 104 9.09 4.90 2.90
CA VAL A 104 9.71 3.89 2.03
C VAL A 104 9.17 3.98 0.60
N VAL A 105 7.86 4.09 0.43
CA VAL A 105 7.20 4.19 -0.86
C VAL A 105 7.01 5.65 -1.22
N LYS A 106 7.54 6.05 -2.38
CA LYS A 106 7.41 7.41 -2.92
C LYS A 106 6.17 7.53 -3.79
N GLU A 107 5.89 6.50 -4.59
CA GLU A 107 4.79 6.51 -5.56
C GLU A 107 4.43 5.08 -5.93
N ILE A 108 3.13 4.81 -6.10
CA ILE A 108 2.62 3.59 -6.71
C ILE A 108 1.96 3.97 -8.03
N LYS A 109 2.47 3.44 -9.15
CA LYS A 109 1.83 3.60 -10.46
C LYS A 109 1.09 2.32 -10.83
N GLN A 110 -0.16 2.49 -11.22
CA GLN A 110 -1.03 1.39 -11.60
C GLN A 110 -1.37 1.48 -13.08
N ASP A 111 -1.14 0.38 -13.77
CA ASP A 111 -1.60 0.11 -15.13
C ASP A 111 -2.52 -1.13 -15.13
N PRO A 112 -3.34 -1.35 -16.18
CA PRO A 112 -4.26 -2.49 -16.23
C PRO A 112 -3.60 -3.86 -16.05
N HIS A 113 -2.29 -3.98 -16.34
CA HIS A 113 -1.55 -5.25 -16.31
C HIS A 113 -0.33 -5.25 -15.39
N LYS A 114 0.00 -4.14 -14.73
CA LYS A 114 1.17 -4.04 -13.86
C LYS A 114 0.99 -3.00 -12.76
N ILE A 115 1.75 -3.18 -11.69
CA ILE A 115 2.01 -2.12 -10.71
C ILE A 115 3.51 -1.89 -10.61
N ASP A 116 3.90 -0.62 -10.65
CA ASP A 116 5.24 -0.16 -10.39
C ASP A 116 5.29 0.52 -9.02
N LEU A 117 6.11 0.00 -8.10
CA LEU A 117 6.39 0.62 -6.80
C LEU A 117 7.72 1.38 -6.84
N TYR A 118 7.67 2.70 -6.69
CA TYR A 118 8.86 3.54 -6.63
C TYR A 118 9.22 3.77 -5.16
N THR A 119 10.40 3.30 -4.75
CA THR A 119 10.86 3.40 -3.35
C THR A 119 11.98 4.42 -3.17
N THR A 120 12.11 4.98 -1.97
CA THR A 120 13.21 5.89 -1.63
C THR A 120 14.53 5.11 -1.47
N SER A 121 15.56 5.50 -2.23
CA SER A 121 16.89 4.88 -2.11
C SER A 121 17.63 5.44 -0.89
N HIS A 122 18.10 4.56 0.00
CA HIS A 122 18.82 4.93 1.23
C HIS A 122 20.12 5.71 0.97
N GLU A 123 20.75 5.58 -0.21
CA GLU A 123 22.00 6.27 -0.58
C GLU A 123 21.87 7.81 -0.73
N GLN A 124 20.69 8.32 -1.09
CA GLN A 124 20.56 9.75 -1.39
C GLN A 124 20.63 10.65 -0.15
N LYS A 125 20.24 10.14 1.03
CA LYS A 125 20.42 10.86 2.31
C LYS A 125 21.89 11.00 2.68
N SER A 126 22.69 9.93 2.57
CA SER A 126 24.12 9.97 2.90
C SER A 126 24.91 10.90 1.97
N ARG A 127 24.64 10.88 0.65
CA ARG A 127 25.35 11.75 -0.31
C ARG A 127 25.04 13.24 -0.12
N LYS A 128 23.81 13.62 0.28
CA LYS A 128 23.45 15.02 0.59
C LYS A 128 24.14 15.52 1.87
N VAL A 129 24.20 14.68 2.92
CA VAL A 129 24.89 15.02 4.17
C VAL A 129 26.40 15.17 3.96
N LEU A 130 27.01 14.30 3.15
CA LEU A 130 28.42 14.38 2.78
C LEU A 130 28.75 15.66 1.97
N LYS A 131 27.93 16.04 1.00
CA LYS A 131 28.11 17.29 0.24
C LYS A 131 27.95 18.55 1.10
N GLN A 132 27.01 18.56 2.05
CA GLN A 132 26.83 19.68 2.97
C GLN A 132 28.03 19.86 3.90
N LYS A 133 28.58 18.78 4.47
CA LYS A 133 29.80 18.84 5.29
C LYS A 133 31.01 19.35 4.50
N HIS A 134 31.22 18.85 3.28
CA HIS A 134 32.34 19.28 2.44
C HIS A 134 32.29 20.78 2.11
N ASN A 135 31.11 21.31 1.77
CA ASN A 135 30.92 22.73 1.47
C ASN A 135 31.04 23.64 2.71
N SER A 136 30.75 23.14 3.91
CA SER A 136 30.95 23.90 5.16
C SER A 136 32.41 23.92 5.62
N SER A 137 33.19 22.88 5.32
CA SER A 137 34.61 22.77 5.67
C SER A 137 35.50 23.57 4.71
N SER A 138 35.08 23.77 3.45
CA SER A 138 35.85 24.54 2.47
C SER A 138 35.62 26.06 2.54
N LYS A 139 34.78 26.53 3.48
CA LYS A 139 34.45 27.94 3.74
C LYS A 139 35.06 28.47 5.05
N ARG A 140 35.95 27.71 5.70
CA ARG A 140 36.70 28.11 6.89
C ARG A 140 38.19 28.12 6.58
#